data_AF-A0A7C5RP20-F1
#
_entry.id   AF-A0A7C5RP20-F1
#
_cell.length_a   1.000
_cell.length_b   1.000
_cell.length_c   1.000
_cell.angle_alpha   90.00
_cell.angle_beta   90.00
_cell.angle_gamma   90.00
#
_symmetry.space_group_name_H-M   'P 1'
#
loop_
_entity.id
_entity.type
_entity.pdbx_description
1 polymer ?
#
loop_
_entity_poly.entity_id
_entity_poly.type
_entity_poly.pdbx_seq_one_letter_code
_entity_poly.pdbx_strand_id
1 'polypeptide(L)'
;MGHRKYSAPRRGSLTYAPRRRARSPNPRVNFWPVRRGETGLAGFIAYKLGMVTTFMVDDIPGSPTRGTEVAVGCTVLAAPPIHVIGAVLLKRENGYLVDIGRHIIPNLPPEITQRVRGVGETSISIEDLRKLLDKAAEVRALVASYPREAGLSQKKPIILSIPVSGGVEEAFSYLVSRLGSRLSVNEVFREGEFIDVVGVTRGRGFQGVVRRFGVKILPRKQRKTRRAVGAIGGRSPKYITRFVPRAGQTGFHYRTEYNKRIVKFWPAEAAPTPKGGYTRAPPPKCPSVALLGSVAGPPRRPLVLRAPAKPPRYRLEAPKLSTIMYAGEVLAS
;
A
#
# COMPACT_ATOMS: atom_id res chain seq x y z
N MET A 1 -47.37 9.78 -2.01
CA MET A 1 -46.15 9.28 -2.69
C MET A 1 -45.92 7.84 -2.25
N GLY A 2 -46.04 6.89 -3.17
CA GLY A 2 -45.87 5.45 -2.90
C GLY A 2 -44.45 4.95 -3.20
N HIS A 3 -44.34 3.68 -3.62
CA HIS A 3 -43.08 3.08 -4.03
C HIS A 3 -42.36 3.89 -5.12
N ARG A 4 -41.03 3.77 -5.17
CA ARG A 4 -40.20 4.46 -6.14
C ARG A 4 -40.57 4.03 -7.58
N LYS A 5 -40.99 4.98 -8.42
CA LYS A 5 -41.44 4.70 -9.81
C LYS A 5 -40.38 4.03 -10.69
N TYR A 6 -39.12 4.47 -10.59
CA TYR A 6 -38.01 3.91 -11.40
C TYR A 6 -36.91 3.34 -10.51
N SER A 7 -36.53 2.10 -10.78
CA SER A 7 -35.39 1.43 -10.16
C SER A 7 -34.10 2.21 -10.40
N ALA A 8 -33.22 2.26 -9.39
CA ALA A 8 -31.86 2.75 -9.60
C ALA A 8 -30.91 2.13 -8.58
N PRO A 9 -29.62 2.00 -8.93
CA PRO A 9 -28.63 1.46 -8.02
C PRO A 9 -28.44 2.37 -6.80
N ARG A 10 -27.99 1.75 -5.72
CA ARG A 10 -27.61 2.45 -4.50
C ARG A 10 -26.42 3.39 -4.76
N ARG A 11 -26.44 4.57 -4.13
CA ARG A 11 -25.32 5.51 -4.16
C ARG A 11 -24.28 5.16 -3.08
N GLY A 12 -23.12 4.67 -3.53
CA GLY A 12 -21.97 4.34 -2.70
C GLY A 12 -22.03 2.96 -2.05
N SER A 13 -20.89 2.26 -2.02
CA SER A 13 -20.74 0.96 -1.37
C SER A 13 -20.83 1.05 0.16
N LEU A 14 -21.50 0.05 0.75
CA LEU A 14 -21.65 -0.18 2.19
C LEU A 14 -20.47 -0.92 2.80
N THR A 15 -19.73 -1.71 2.02
CA THR A 15 -18.52 -2.44 2.44
C THR A 15 -17.48 -1.49 3.04
N TYR A 16 -17.47 -0.23 2.61
CA TYR A 16 -16.55 0.80 3.07
C TYR A 16 -17.12 1.69 4.19
N ALA A 17 -18.25 1.32 4.79
CA ALA A 17 -18.76 1.95 6.00
C ALA A 17 -18.11 1.30 7.25
N PRO A 18 -17.78 2.07 8.30
CA PRO A 18 -17.91 3.53 8.41
C PRO A 18 -16.81 4.29 7.65
N ARG A 19 -17.21 5.37 6.97
CA ARG A 19 -16.28 6.25 6.22
C ARG A 19 -15.62 7.26 7.15
N ARG A 20 -14.59 6.83 7.88
CA ARG A 20 -13.84 7.62 8.87
C ARG A 20 -12.39 7.84 8.47
N ARG A 21 -11.76 8.85 9.07
CA ARG A 21 -10.33 9.13 8.91
C ARG A 21 -9.52 7.95 9.46
N ALA A 22 -8.51 7.51 8.73
CA ALA A 22 -7.51 6.58 9.24
C ALA A 22 -6.79 7.20 10.46
N ARG A 23 -6.45 6.38 11.46
CA ARG A 23 -5.81 6.87 12.70
C ARG A 23 -4.42 7.45 12.46
N SER A 24 -3.69 6.89 11.49
CA SER A 24 -2.33 7.29 11.11
C SER A 24 -2.21 7.38 9.58
N PRO A 25 -1.32 8.23 9.04
CA PRO A 25 -0.97 8.20 7.62
C PRO A 25 -0.19 6.94 7.22
N ASN A 26 0.47 6.28 8.18
CA ASN A 26 1.22 5.04 7.93
C ASN A 26 0.24 3.89 7.68
N PRO A 27 0.37 3.15 6.57
CA PRO A 27 -0.47 1.99 6.30
C PRO A 27 -0.20 0.87 7.31
N ARG A 28 -1.27 0.25 7.81
CA ARG A 28 -1.22 -1.00 8.59
C ARG A 28 -1.60 -2.14 7.66
N VAL A 29 -0.92 -3.27 7.67
CA VAL A 29 -1.39 -4.44 6.90
C VAL A 29 -2.20 -5.35 7.82
N ASN A 30 -3.46 -5.60 7.46
CA ASN A 30 -4.36 -6.45 8.26
C ASN A 30 -4.26 -7.93 7.88
N PHE A 31 -3.90 -8.21 6.63
CA PHE A 31 -3.84 -9.56 6.09
C PHE A 31 -2.61 -9.66 5.20
N TRP A 32 -1.83 -10.72 5.39
CA TRP A 32 -0.68 -11.04 4.57
C TRP A 32 -0.98 -12.33 3.80
N PRO A 33 -0.99 -12.29 2.46
CA PRO A 33 -1.14 -13.49 1.65
C PRO A 33 0.10 -14.40 1.78
N VAL A 34 -0.11 -15.70 1.78
CA VAL A 34 0.98 -16.69 1.77
C VAL A 34 1.58 -16.74 0.36
N ARG A 35 2.86 -16.38 0.23
CA ARG A 35 3.62 -16.59 -1.02
C ARG A 35 4.03 -18.07 -1.06
N ARG A 36 3.56 -18.82 -2.06
CA ARG A 36 3.88 -20.24 -2.21
C ARG A 36 5.15 -20.42 -3.05
N GLY A 37 6.07 -21.27 -2.58
CA GLY A 37 7.21 -21.76 -3.36
C GLY A 37 8.52 -20.97 -3.25
N GLU A 38 8.53 -19.81 -2.58
CA GLU A 38 9.75 -19.00 -2.41
C GLU A 38 9.85 -18.49 -0.97
N THR A 39 10.98 -18.75 -0.32
CA THR A 39 11.32 -18.18 0.97
C THR A 39 11.75 -16.73 0.80
N GLY A 40 11.08 -15.80 1.47
CA GLY A 40 11.39 -14.39 1.33
C GLY A 40 10.34 -13.48 1.96
N LEU A 41 10.62 -12.19 2.02
CA LEU A 41 9.69 -11.23 2.60
C LEU A 41 8.40 -11.12 1.77
N ALA A 42 7.26 -11.08 2.45
CA ALA A 42 5.96 -10.96 1.80
C ALA A 42 5.58 -9.50 1.42
N GLY A 43 6.43 -8.52 1.77
CA GLY A 43 6.13 -7.11 1.54
C GLY A 43 7.31 -6.17 1.65
N PHE A 44 7.06 -4.91 1.30
CA PHE A 44 8.03 -3.83 1.26
C PHE A 44 7.36 -2.48 1.54
N ILE A 45 8.10 -1.49 2.04
CA ILE A 45 7.60 -0.11 2.22
C ILE A 45 8.18 0.79 1.14
N ALA A 46 7.32 1.52 0.44
CA ALA A 46 7.73 2.49 -0.57
C ALA A 46 7.01 3.84 -0.37
N TYR A 47 7.52 4.91 -0.96
CA TYR A 47 7.00 6.25 -0.85
C TYR A 47 6.58 6.77 -2.22
N LYS A 48 5.34 7.24 -2.33
CA LYS A 48 4.83 7.75 -3.61
C LYS A 48 5.56 9.01 -4.04
N LEU A 49 6.10 9.05 -5.26
CA LEU A 49 6.73 10.25 -5.82
C LEU A 49 5.77 10.96 -6.75
N GLY A 50 5.42 10.31 -7.86
CA GLY A 50 4.67 10.91 -8.94
C GLY A 50 4.03 9.87 -9.85
N MET A 51 3.56 10.33 -11.01
CA MET A 51 2.97 9.48 -12.03
C MET A 51 3.54 9.93 -13.38
N VAL A 52 3.91 8.95 -14.20
CA VAL A 52 4.48 9.12 -15.53
C VAL A 52 3.57 8.42 -16.54
N THR A 53 3.66 8.81 -17.80
CA THR A 53 3.08 8.06 -18.91
C THR A 53 4.16 7.13 -19.43
N THR A 54 3.87 5.85 -19.53
CA THR A 54 4.78 4.83 -20.04
C THR A 54 4.16 4.23 -21.28
N PHE A 55 4.94 4.17 -22.35
CA PHE A 55 4.64 3.40 -23.53
C PHE A 55 5.25 2.00 -23.36
N MET A 56 4.42 0.99 -23.52
CA MET A 56 4.83 -0.41 -23.38
C MET A 56 4.05 -1.28 -24.36
N VAL A 57 4.62 -2.42 -24.75
CA VAL A 57 3.92 -3.40 -25.56
C VAL A 57 2.89 -4.15 -24.70
N ASP A 58 1.64 -4.19 -25.13
CA ASP A 58 0.59 -4.95 -24.44
C ASP A 58 0.80 -6.46 -24.62
N ASP A 59 1.08 -7.15 -23.53
CA ASP A 59 1.31 -8.59 -23.49
C ASP A 59 0.17 -9.36 -22.80
N ILE A 60 -0.94 -8.68 -22.46
CA ILE A 60 -2.06 -9.30 -21.77
C ILE A 60 -2.76 -10.33 -22.69
N PRO A 61 -2.87 -11.60 -22.28
CA PRO A 61 -3.55 -12.62 -23.08
C PRO A 61 -5.02 -12.25 -23.33
N GLY A 62 -5.44 -12.29 -24.60
CA GLY A 62 -6.82 -11.99 -25.01
C GLY A 62 -7.17 -10.50 -25.05
N SER A 63 -6.20 -9.60 -24.84
CA SER A 63 -6.41 -8.17 -25.05
C SER A 63 -6.53 -7.86 -26.56
N PRO A 64 -7.47 -6.98 -26.98
CA PRO A 64 -7.57 -6.53 -28.38
C PRO A 64 -6.31 -5.84 -28.91
N THR A 65 -5.52 -5.22 -28.01
CA THR A 65 -4.29 -4.48 -28.33
C THR A 65 -3.02 -5.31 -28.15
N ARG A 66 -3.14 -6.62 -27.94
CA ARG A 66 -1.96 -7.49 -27.68
C ARG A 66 -0.94 -7.39 -28.82
N GLY A 67 0.32 -7.18 -28.46
CA GLY A 67 1.45 -7.02 -29.38
C GLY A 67 1.63 -5.59 -29.91
N THR A 68 0.68 -4.69 -29.64
CA THR A 68 0.79 -3.28 -30.02
C THR A 68 1.29 -2.43 -28.85
N GLU A 69 1.90 -1.29 -29.17
CA GLU A 69 2.35 -0.32 -28.18
C GLU A 69 1.15 0.45 -27.61
N VAL A 70 1.04 0.49 -26.28
CA VAL A 70 -0.03 1.18 -25.55
C VAL A 70 0.55 2.20 -24.59
N ALA A 71 -0.10 3.37 -24.53
CA ALA A 71 0.21 4.41 -23.55
C ALA A 71 -0.55 4.14 -22.25
N VAL A 72 0.17 3.88 -21.17
CA VAL A 72 -0.40 3.63 -19.84
C VAL A 72 0.16 4.58 -18.80
N GLY A 73 -0.66 4.96 -17.83
CA GLY A 73 -0.19 5.75 -16.69
C GLY A 73 0.46 4.85 -15.65
N CYS A 74 1.68 5.15 -15.22
CA CYS A 74 2.42 4.41 -14.21
C CYS A 74 2.75 5.30 -13.00
N THR A 75 2.54 4.80 -11.78
CA THR A 75 2.94 5.50 -10.56
C THR A 75 4.37 5.12 -10.19
N VAL A 76 5.25 6.11 -10.03
CA VAL A 76 6.63 5.91 -9.57
C VAL A 76 6.71 6.06 -8.06
N LEU A 77 7.31 5.08 -7.40
CA LEU A 77 7.54 5.05 -5.96
C LEU A 77 9.05 4.99 -5.68
N ALA A 78 9.51 5.76 -4.70
CA ALA A 78 10.82 5.59 -4.09
C ALA A 78 10.78 4.39 -3.13
N ALA A 79 11.67 3.43 -3.31
CA ALA A 79 11.76 2.21 -2.53
C ALA A 79 13.13 2.16 -1.82
N PRO A 80 13.29 2.88 -0.70
CA PRO A 80 14.54 2.83 0.05
C PRO A 80 14.77 1.42 0.60
N PRO A 81 16.02 0.94 0.68
CA PRO A 81 16.31 -0.34 1.29
C PRO A 81 15.71 -0.46 2.68
N ILE A 82 15.07 -1.59 2.96
CA ILE A 82 14.52 -1.87 4.29
C ILE A 82 15.61 -2.51 5.15
N HIS A 83 15.74 -2.03 6.39
CA HIS A 83 16.74 -2.53 7.34
C HIS A 83 16.06 -3.55 8.24
N VAL A 84 16.58 -4.78 8.28
CA VAL A 84 16.03 -5.84 9.14
C VAL A 84 16.56 -5.65 10.55
N ILE A 85 15.70 -5.16 11.44
CA ILE A 85 16.09 -4.76 12.82
C ILE A 85 15.81 -5.84 13.86
N GLY A 86 15.02 -6.86 13.52
CA GLY A 86 14.66 -7.92 14.45
C GLY A 86 13.78 -9.02 13.89
N ALA A 87 13.55 -10.04 14.72
CA ALA A 87 12.71 -11.19 14.46
C ALA A 87 11.54 -11.23 15.46
N VAL A 88 10.36 -11.67 15.01
CA VAL A 88 9.19 -11.86 15.87
C VAL A 88 8.59 -13.23 15.57
N LEU A 89 8.39 -14.04 16.61
CA LEU A 89 7.67 -15.31 16.53
C LEU A 89 6.24 -15.13 17.04
N LEU A 90 5.28 -15.60 16.24
CA LEU A 90 3.85 -15.53 16.57
C LEU A 90 3.29 -16.94 16.72
N LYS A 91 2.54 -17.20 17.79
CA LYS A 91 1.71 -18.41 17.93
C LYS A 91 0.26 -18.10 17.63
N ARG A 92 -0.50 -19.13 17.29
CA ARG A 92 -1.94 -19.03 17.15
C ARG A 92 -2.62 -19.42 18.47
N GLU A 93 -3.27 -18.46 19.12
CA GLU A 93 -4.04 -18.67 20.35
C GLU A 93 -5.44 -18.10 20.18
N ASN A 94 -6.47 -18.91 20.46
CA ASN A 94 -7.89 -18.51 20.38
C ASN A 94 -8.27 -17.83 19.04
N GLY A 95 -7.63 -18.27 17.94
CA GLY A 95 -7.84 -17.70 16.61
C GLY A 95 -7.04 -16.43 16.29
N TYR A 96 -6.29 -15.89 17.25
CA TYR A 96 -5.43 -14.71 17.09
C TYR A 96 -3.96 -15.10 16.97
N LEU A 97 -3.18 -14.22 16.34
CA LEU A 97 -1.72 -14.32 16.35
C LEU A 97 -1.17 -13.50 17.51
N VAL A 98 -0.55 -14.17 18.47
CA VAL A 98 0.01 -13.58 19.68
C VAL A 98 1.53 -13.67 19.64
N ASP A 99 2.20 -12.60 20.05
CA ASP A 99 3.67 -12.54 20.16
C ASP A 99 4.16 -13.49 21.25
N ILE A 100 5.03 -14.42 20.89
CA ILE A 100 5.70 -15.34 21.83
C ILE A 100 7.00 -14.72 22.31
N GLY A 101 7.70 -14.04 21.41
CA GLY A 101 9.05 -13.59 21.63
C GLY A 101 9.55 -12.80 20.44
N ARG A 102 10.33 -11.76 20.73
CA ARG A 102 10.97 -10.92 19.73
C ARG A 102 12.46 -10.78 20.04
N HIS A 103 13.27 -10.89 19.01
CA HIS A 103 14.68 -10.51 19.06
C HIS A 103 14.84 -9.19 18.33
N ILE A 104 15.51 -8.22 18.95
CA ILE A 104 15.83 -6.93 18.36
C ILE A 104 17.33 -6.75 18.51
N ILE A 105 17.99 -6.24 17.45
CA ILE A 105 19.43 -5.97 17.49
C ILE A 105 19.73 -4.98 18.62
N PRO A 106 20.74 -5.22 19.48
CA PRO A 106 21.03 -4.33 20.60
C PRO A 106 21.57 -2.97 20.14
N ASN A 107 22.42 -2.95 19.11
CA ASN A 107 23.00 -1.71 18.58
C ASN A 107 22.14 -1.14 17.44
N LEU A 108 21.05 -0.45 17.78
CA LEU A 108 20.20 0.23 16.81
C LEU A 108 20.65 1.67 16.54
N PRO A 109 20.48 2.16 15.29
CA PRO A 109 20.72 3.56 14.97
C PRO A 109 19.91 4.53 15.86
N PRO A 110 20.47 5.69 16.23
CA PRO A 110 19.84 6.62 17.16
C PRO A 110 18.49 7.15 16.66
N GLU A 111 18.26 7.18 15.34
CA GLU A 111 16.97 7.57 14.76
C GLU A 111 15.83 6.63 15.18
N ILE A 112 16.12 5.35 15.42
CA ILE A 112 15.13 4.39 15.91
C ILE A 112 14.96 4.58 17.42
N THR A 113 16.06 4.46 18.17
CA THR A 113 16.07 4.48 19.64
C THR A 113 15.47 5.77 20.23
N GLN A 114 15.76 6.93 19.63
CA GLN A 114 15.27 8.22 20.15
C GLN A 114 13.87 8.59 19.66
N ARG A 115 13.43 8.14 18.48
CA ARG A 115 12.18 8.64 17.84
C ARG A 115 11.03 7.66 17.84
N VAL A 116 11.31 6.37 18.08
CA VAL A 116 10.30 5.32 18.13
C VAL A 116 10.20 4.84 19.57
N ARG A 117 8.99 4.92 20.13
CA ARG A 117 8.71 4.48 21.50
C ARG A 117 8.57 2.96 21.55
N GLY A 118 9.06 2.33 22.62
CA GLY A 118 8.89 0.89 22.89
C GLY A 118 9.77 -0.04 22.06
N VAL A 119 10.86 0.47 21.47
CA VAL A 119 11.85 -0.37 20.77
C VAL A 119 12.92 -0.80 21.77
N GLY A 120 13.07 -2.11 22.01
CA GLY A 120 14.13 -2.69 22.84
C GLY A 120 13.72 -3.24 24.21
N GLU A 121 12.56 -2.86 24.75
CA GLU A 121 12.11 -3.23 26.11
C GLU A 121 11.86 -4.73 26.34
N THR A 122 11.79 -5.54 25.29
CA THR A 122 11.38 -6.96 25.37
C THR A 122 12.20 -7.83 24.42
N SER A 123 13.51 -7.58 24.31
CA SER A 123 14.39 -8.35 23.42
C SER A 123 14.87 -9.64 24.09
N ILE A 124 14.67 -10.76 23.41
CA ILE A 124 15.14 -12.10 23.80
C ILE A 124 16.35 -12.47 22.94
N SER A 125 17.26 -13.33 23.42
CA SER A 125 18.39 -13.83 22.63
C SER A 125 17.92 -14.66 21.42
N ILE A 126 18.76 -14.80 20.38
CA ILE A 126 18.42 -15.61 19.19
C ILE A 126 18.26 -17.10 19.57
N GLU A 127 19.09 -17.58 20.49
CA GLU A 127 19.08 -18.97 20.97
C GLU A 127 17.79 -19.31 21.71
N ASP A 128 17.33 -18.40 22.57
CA ASP A 128 16.06 -18.57 23.28
C ASP A 128 14.86 -18.44 22.33
N LEU A 129 14.98 -17.61 21.28
CA LEU A 129 13.97 -17.56 20.23
C LEU A 129 13.89 -18.90 19.47
N ARG A 130 15.03 -19.55 19.24
CA ARG A 130 15.11 -20.85 18.54
C ARG A 130 14.40 -21.95 19.32
N LYS A 131 14.48 -21.95 20.66
CA LYS A 131 13.75 -22.89 21.54
C LYS A 131 12.22 -22.75 21.44
N LEU A 132 11.72 -21.62 20.94
CA LEU A 132 10.29 -21.31 20.84
C LEU A 132 9.70 -21.61 19.46
N LEU A 133 10.50 -22.11 18.52
CA LEU A 133 10.06 -22.41 17.15
C LEU A 133 8.96 -23.45 17.08
N ASP A 134 8.99 -24.47 17.95
CA ASP A 134 7.98 -25.54 17.99
C ASP A 134 6.56 -25.02 18.23
N LYS A 135 6.45 -23.89 18.94
CA LYS A 135 5.18 -23.24 19.27
C LYS A 135 4.77 -22.18 18.24
N ALA A 136 5.66 -21.84 17.30
CA ALA A 136 5.45 -20.75 16.38
C ALA A 136 4.59 -21.18 15.17
N ALA A 137 3.61 -20.35 14.84
CA ALA A 137 2.77 -20.49 13.66
C ALA A 137 3.25 -19.58 12.51
N GLU A 138 3.86 -18.43 12.82
CA GLU A 138 4.31 -17.46 11.82
C GLU A 138 5.57 -16.72 12.30
N VAL A 139 6.53 -16.53 11.39
CA VAL A 139 7.74 -15.73 11.61
C VAL A 139 7.61 -14.40 10.89
N ARG A 140 7.84 -13.28 11.60
CA ARG A 140 7.86 -11.94 11.00
C ARG A 140 9.20 -11.25 11.21
N ALA A 141 9.72 -10.64 10.15
CA ALA A 141 10.81 -9.69 10.22
C ALA A 141 10.29 -8.34 10.70
N LEU A 142 10.93 -7.79 11.72
CA LEU A 142 10.76 -6.40 12.11
C LEU A 142 11.68 -5.57 11.21
N VAL A 143 11.10 -4.73 10.36
CA VAL A 143 11.85 -3.93 9.38
C VAL A 143 11.68 -2.45 9.63
N ALA A 144 12.73 -1.69 9.41
CA ALA A 144 12.74 -0.23 9.45
C ALA A 144 13.00 0.35 8.06
N SER A 145 12.13 1.26 7.63
CA SER A 145 12.31 2.06 6.42
C SER A 145 12.58 3.51 6.79
N TYR A 146 13.64 4.10 6.24
CA TYR A 146 14.06 5.47 6.50
C TYR A 146 13.54 6.41 5.41
N PRO A 147 12.60 7.33 5.71
CA PRO A 147 12.10 8.26 4.70
C PRO A 147 13.19 9.19 4.12
N ARG A 148 14.25 9.46 4.89
CA ARG A 148 15.39 10.29 4.46
C ARG A 148 16.14 9.67 3.28
N GLU A 149 16.27 8.35 3.23
CA GLU A 149 16.87 7.63 2.11
C GLU A 149 16.02 7.76 0.84
N ALA A 150 14.69 7.87 0.99
CA ALA A 150 13.78 8.20 -0.11
C ALA A 150 13.79 9.70 -0.50
N GLY A 151 14.69 10.50 0.07
CA GLY A 151 14.78 11.95 -0.17
C GLY A 151 13.76 12.80 0.61
N LEU A 152 12.96 12.21 1.50
CA LEU A 152 11.94 12.93 2.27
C LEU A 152 12.55 13.64 3.50
N SER A 153 11.92 14.73 3.93
CA SER A 153 12.34 15.49 5.13
C SER A 153 12.04 14.78 6.46
N GLN A 154 11.23 13.72 6.44
CA GLN A 154 10.83 13.01 7.65
C GLN A 154 12.00 12.19 8.21
N LYS A 155 12.46 12.54 9.42
CA LYS A 155 13.56 11.85 10.12
C LYS A 155 13.12 10.58 10.87
N LYS A 156 11.84 10.46 11.24
CA LYS A 156 11.33 9.31 11.99
C LYS A 156 11.15 8.10 11.07
N PRO A 157 11.83 6.96 11.33
CA PRO A 157 11.67 5.75 10.53
C PRO A 157 10.28 5.15 10.71
N ILE A 158 9.83 4.41 9.70
CA ILE A 158 8.59 3.63 9.75
C ILE A 158 8.97 2.18 9.99
N ILE A 159 8.52 1.64 11.12
CA ILE A 159 8.70 0.23 11.47
C ILE A 159 7.45 -0.55 11.10
N LEU A 160 7.65 -1.72 10.50
CA LEU A 160 6.58 -2.66 10.14
C LEU A 160 7.05 -4.08 10.44
N SER A 161 6.13 -4.94 10.86
CA SER A 161 6.36 -6.38 10.87
C SER A 161 5.87 -6.99 9.56
N ILE A 162 6.78 -7.63 8.85
CA ILE A 162 6.51 -8.26 7.54
C ILE A 162 6.74 -9.77 7.70
N PRO A 163 5.78 -10.62 7.30
CA PRO A 163 6.01 -12.06 7.32
C PRO A 163 7.09 -12.47 6.35
N VAL A 164 7.85 -13.46 6.77
CA VAL A 164 8.72 -14.23 5.89
C VAL A 164 7.90 -15.43 5.40
N SER A 165 7.82 -15.59 4.09
CA SER A 165 7.17 -16.73 3.46
C SER A 165 8.10 -17.95 3.56
N GLY A 166 7.54 -19.15 3.66
CA GLY A 166 8.29 -20.41 3.84
C GLY A 166 7.77 -21.24 5.01
N GLY A 167 8.38 -22.40 5.26
CA GLY A 167 8.22 -23.13 6.51
C GLY A 167 8.74 -22.31 7.70
N VAL A 168 8.27 -22.58 8.92
CA VAL A 168 8.65 -21.79 10.11
C VAL A 168 10.17 -21.81 10.34
N GLU A 169 10.81 -22.97 10.20
CA GLU A 169 12.25 -23.13 10.36
C GLU A 169 13.04 -22.41 9.25
N GLU A 170 12.66 -22.63 7.99
CA GLU A 170 13.28 -21.98 6.82
C GLU A 170 13.17 -20.46 6.89
N ALA A 171 11.99 -19.97 7.27
CA ALA A 171 11.70 -18.56 7.45
C ALA A 171 12.56 -17.95 8.57
N PHE A 172 12.75 -18.70 9.66
CA PHE A 172 13.61 -18.28 10.76
C PHE A 172 15.08 -18.24 10.35
N SER A 173 15.59 -19.28 9.69
CA SER A 173 16.98 -19.30 9.20
C SER A 173 17.26 -18.18 8.20
N TYR A 174 16.31 -17.93 7.29
CA TYR A 174 16.39 -16.80 6.35
C TYR A 174 16.49 -15.48 7.10
N LEU A 175 15.65 -15.26 8.10
CA LEU A 175 15.63 -14.02 8.87
C LEU A 175 16.93 -13.83 9.66
N VAL A 176 17.44 -14.87 10.32
CA VAL A 176 18.72 -14.81 11.05
C VAL A 176 19.87 -14.43 10.09
N SER A 177 19.92 -15.00 8.89
CA SER A 177 20.94 -14.67 7.88
C SER A 177 20.88 -13.21 7.40
N ARG A 178 19.69 -12.61 7.40
CA ARG A 178 19.43 -11.24 6.93
C ARG A 178 19.33 -10.23 8.07
N LEU A 179 19.52 -10.63 9.32
CA LEU A 179 19.42 -9.74 10.46
C LEU A 179 20.52 -8.67 10.38
N GLY A 180 20.16 -7.39 10.54
CA GLY A 180 21.08 -6.26 10.40
C GLY A 180 21.43 -5.88 8.96
N SER A 181 21.04 -6.70 7.98
CA SER A 181 21.25 -6.40 6.57
C SER A 181 20.21 -5.41 6.01
N ARG A 182 20.56 -4.82 4.86
CA ARG A 182 19.66 -3.97 4.07
C ARG A 182 19.15 -4.78 2.90
N LEU A 183 17.83 -4.84 2.74
CA LEU A 183 17.19 -5.53 1.62
C LEU A 183 16.65 -4.51 0.63
N SER A 184 17.03 -4.67 -0.63
CA SER A 184 16.49 -3.88 -1.74
C SER A 184 15.11 -4.39 -2.18
N VAL A 185 14.36 -3.57 -2.92
CA VAL A 185 13.04 -3.99 -3.45
C VAL A 185 13.15 -5.13 -4.47
N ASN A 186 14.26 -5.18 -5.21
CA ASN A 186 14.52 -6.18 -6.26
C ASN A 186 14.73 -7.59 -5.68
N GLU A 187 15.15 -7.69 -4.42
CA GLU A 187 15.29 -8.96 -3.70
C GLU A 187 13.93 -9.52 -3.23
N VAL A 188 12.90 -8.66 -3.12
CA VAL A 188 11.58 -9.03 -2.58
C VAL A 188 10.56 -9.30 -3.68
N PHE A 189 10.62 -8.53 -4.77
CA PHE A 189 9.66 -8.62 -5.87
C PHE A 189 10.36 -8.69 -7.22
N ARG A 190 9.70 -9.33 -8.18
CA ARG A 190 10.20 -9.41 -9.56
C ARG A 190 9.45 -8.45 -10.49
N GLU A 191 10.11 -8.04 -11.57
CA GLU A 191 9.45 -7.29 -12.64
C GLU A 191 8.37 -8.15 -13.30
N GLY A 192 7.25 -7.54 -13.69
CA GLY A 192 6.08 -8.25 -14.20
C GLY A 192 5.18 -8.87 -13.13
N GLU A 193 5.66 -9.03 -11.89
CA GLU A 193 4.87 -9.58 -10.79
C GLU A 193 3.70 -8.65 -10.42
N PHE A 194 2.56 -9.25 -10.07
CA PHE A 194 1.41 -8.53 -9.52
C PHE A 194 1.53 -8.39 -8.01
N ILE A 195 1.30 -7.19 -7.51
CA ILE A 195 1.33 -6.88 -6.08
C ILE A 195 0.06 -6.17 -5.64
N ASP A 196 -0.23 -6.25 -4.34
CA ASP A 196 -1.24 -5.38 -3.73
C ASP A 196 -0.57 -4.17 -3.10
N VAL A 197 -1.18 -2.99 -3.27
CA VAL A 197 -0.70 -1.76 -2.64
C VAL A 197 -1.65 -1.33 -1.54
N VAL A 198 -1.12 -1.23 -0.33
CA VAL A 198 -1.82 -0.80 0.86
C VAL A 198 -1.44 0.62 1.21
N GLY A 199 -2.43 1.51 1.33
CA GLY A 199 -2.18 2.92 1.54
C GLY A 199 -3.34 3.68 2.17
N VAL A 200 -3.05 4.90 2.59
CA VAL A 200 -4.07 5.86 3.03
C VAL A 200 -4.34 6.85 1.91
N THR A 201 -5.61 6.96 1.51
CA THR A 201 -6.02 7.81 0.39
C THR A 201 -5.82 9.30 0.66
N ARG A 202 -5.81 10.12 -0.39
CA ARG A 202 -5.72 11.58 -0.25
C ARG A 202 -6.91 12.12 0.55
N GLY A 203 -6.65 12.92 1.58
CA GLY A 203 -7.68 13.59 2.36
C GLY A 203 -8.37 14.69 1.56
N ARG A 204 -9.70 14.81 1.72
CA ARG A 204 -10.52 15.89 1.13
C ARG A 204 -11.40 16.60 2.16
N GLY A 205 -11.16 16.34 3.46
CA GLY A 205 -11.90 16.96 4.57
C GLY A 205 -13.38 16.58 4.63
N PHE A 206 -14.16 17.45 5.25
CA PHE A 206 -15.63 17.34 5.28
C PHE A 206 -16.19 17.65 3.89
N GLN A 207 -17.02 16.75 3.36
CA GLN A 207 -17.65 16.91 2.06
C GLN A 207 -19.16 16.69 2.15
N GLY A 208 -19.90 17.42 1.34
CA GLY A 208 -21.34 17.23 1.15
C GLY A 208 -21.67 15.89 0.49
N VAL A 209 -22.94 15.50 0.55
CA VAL A 209 -23.45 14.22 0.04
C VAL A 209 -23.17 13.99 -1.44
N VAL A 210 -23.22 15.04 -2.25
CA VAL A 210 -22.96 14.98 -3.70
C VAL A 210 -21.54 14.50 -3.97
N ARG A 211 -20.52 15.12 -3.36
CA ARG A 211 -19.11 14.75 -3.61
C ARG A 211 -18.70 13.47 -2.88
N ARG A 212 -19.29 13.19 -1.71
CA ARG A 212 -18.96 12.02 -0.89
C ARG A 212 -19.58 10.70 -1.38
N PHE A 213 -20.80 10.75 -1.92
CA PHE A 213 -21.58 9.57 -2.33
C PHE A 213 -22.01 9.58 -3.80
N GLY A 214 -21.80 10.67 -4.55
CA GLY A 214 -22.23 10.77 -5.95
C GLY A 214 -23.75 10.85 -6.12
N VAL A 215 -24.44 11.49 -5.17
CA VAL A 215 -25.89 11.72 -5.25
C VAL A 215 -26.19 12.79 -6.29
N LYS A 216 -27.26 12.60 -7.08
CA LYS A 216 -27.74 13.58 -8.07
C LYS A 216 -28.07 14.91 -7.39
N ILE A 217 -27.64 16.02 -7.97
CA ILE A 217 -27.98 17.36 -7.50
C ILE A 217 -29.47 17.62 -7.76
N LEU A 218 -30.16 18.26 -6.81
CA LEU A 218 -31.57 18.62 -6.95
C LEU A 218 -31.77 19.70 -8.04
N PRO A 219 -33.00 19.84 -8.57
CA PRO A 219 -33.32 20.82 -9.62
C PRO A 219 -32.90 22.25 -9.28
N ARG A 220 -32.70 23.08 -10.33
CA ARG A 220 -32.25 24.48 -10.17
C ARG A 220 -33.18 25.31 -9.29
N LYS A 221 -34.49 25.14 -9.44
CA LYS A 221 -35.54 25.90 -8.75
C LYS A 221 -35.83 25.41 -7.31
N GLN A 222 -34.99 24.52 -6.76
CA GLN A 222 -35.19 24.03 -5.40
C GLN A 222 -34.90 25.11 -4.36
N ARG A 223 -35.84 25.33 -3.43
CA ARG A 223 -35.68 26.29 -2.33
C ARG A 223 -34.66 25.77 -1.29
N LYS A 224 -33.91 26.68 -0.69
CA LYS A 224 -32.88 26.47 0.36
C LYS A 224 -31.61 25.74 -0.09
N THR A 225 -31.69 24.49 -0.53
CA THR A 225 -30.47 23.70 -0.81
C THR A 225 -30.62 22.76 -1.98
N ARG A 226 -29.65 22.81 -2.89
CA ARG A 226 -29.59 21.93 -4.07
C ARG A 226 -28.69 20.71 -3.91
N ARG A 227 -27.60 20.85 -3.15
CA ARG A 227 -26.55 19.81 -2.98
C ARG A 227 -26.81 18.93 -1.76
N ALA A 228 -28.04 18.46 -1.62
CA ALA A 228 -28.51 17.63 -0.52
C ALA A 228 -29.22 16.36 -1.04
N VAL A 229 -29.52 15.43 -0.13
CA VAL A 229 -30.42 14.30 -0.44
C VAL A 229 -31.85 14.82 -0.36
N GLY A 230 -32.70 14.46 -1.33
CA GLY A 230 -34.10 14.90 -1.35
C GLY A 230 -34.95 14.33 -0.21
N ALA A 231 -34.89 13.01 -0.01
CA ALA A 231 -35.58 12.32 1.09
C ALA A 231 -34.58 11.49 1.91
N ILE A 232 -34.56 11.68 3.23
CA ILE A 232 -33.65 10.99 4.15
C ILE A 232 -34.21 9.63 4.57
N GLY A 233 -35.54 9.49 4.70
CA GLY A 233 -36.22 8.26 5.09
C GLY A 233 -37.74 8.40 4.96
N GLY A 234 -38.45 7.29 5.15
CA GLY A 234 -39.92 7.29 5.27
C GLY A 234 -40.39 7.68 6.68
N ARG A 235 -41.71 7.71 6.90
CA ARG A 235 -42.32 8.01 8.21
C ARG A 235 -42.01 6.93 9.26
N SER A 236 -42.02 5.67 8.84
CA SER A 236 -41.66 4.50 9.64
C SER A 236 -40.51 3.79 8.93
N PRO A 237 -39.40 3.43 9.62
CA PRO A 237 -39.12 3.59 11.05
C PRO A 237 -38.81 5.04 11.47
N LYS A 238 -39.01 5.37 12.76
CA LYS A 238 -38.81 6.72 13.35
C LYS A 238 -37.33 7.09 13.57
N TYR A 239 -36.41 6.50 12.82
CA TYR A 239 -34.98 6.82 12.89
C TYR A 239 -34.34 6.79 11.50
N ILE A 240 -33.23 7.50 11.37
CA ILE A 240 -32.48 7.55 10.11
C ILE A 240 -31.60 6.29 10.03
N THR A 241 -31.81 5.49 8.99
CA THR A 241 -31.01 4.28 8.81
C THR A 241 -29.56 4.62 8.42
N ARG A 242 -28.62 3.76 8.82
CA ARG A 242 -27.18 3.92 8.49
C ARG A 242 -26.87 3.92 7.00
N PHE A 243 -27.82 3.48 6.18
CA PHE A 243 -27.67 3.32 4.74
C PHE A 243 -27.79 4.66 4.00
N VAL A 244 -28.40 5.67 4.62
CA VAL A 244 -28.66 6.96 3.97
C VAL A 244 -27.35 7.72 3.72
N PRO A 245 -27.10 8.22 2.50
CA PRO A 245 -25.95 9.08 2.23
C PRO A 245 -25.99 10.36 3.08
N ARG A 246 -24.93 10.60 3.86
CA ARG A 246 -24.80 11.81 4.70
C ARG A 246 -23.50 12.54 4.42
N ALA A 247 -23.45 13.85 4.66
CA ALA A 247 -22.22 14.62 4.59
C ALA A 247 -21.23 14.15 5.67
N GLY A 248 -19.94 14.41 5.46
CA GLY A 248 -18.91 14.01 6.42
C GLY A 248 -17.53 13.84 5.79
N GLN A 249 -16.62 13.24 6.56
CA GLN A 249 -15.25 12.99 6.13
C GLN A 249 -15.19 12.21 4.81
N THR A 250 -14.37 12.71 3.89
CA THR A 250 -14.04 12.07 2.61
C THR A 250 -12.53 12.02 2.41
N GLY A 251 -12.03 10.85 2.04
CA GLY A 251 -10.60 10.63 1.87
C GLY A 251 -9.86 10.50 3.20
N PHE A 252 -8.57 10.23 3.12
CA PHE A 252 -7.78 9.76 4.27
C PHE A 252 -8.35 8.46 4.85
N HIS A 253 -8.79 7.57 3.97
CA HIS A 253 -9.28 6.24 4.32
C HIS A 253 -8.19 5.21 4.01
N TYR A 254 -8.08 4.18 4.84
CA TYR A 254 -7.24 3.03 4.57
C TYR A 254 -7.81 2.19 3.43
N ARG A 255 -7.02 1.93 2.38
CA ARG A 255 -7.45 1.12 1.22
C ARG A 255 -6.33 0.22 0.76
N THR A 256 -6.73 -0.91 0.20
CA THR A 256 -5.86 -1.84 -0.51
C THR A 256 -6.32 -1.85 -1.96
N GLU A 257 -5.38 -1.59 -2.86
CA GLU A 257 -5.56 -1.75 -4.30
C GLU A 257 -4.91 -3.05 -4.71
N TYR A 258 -5.69 -3.95 -5.32
CA TYR A 258 -5.23 -5.29 -5.70
C TYR A 258 -4.60 -5.30 -7.09
N ASN A 259 -3.72 -6.27 -7.33
CA ASN A 259 -3.23 -6.66 -8.66
C ASN A 259 -2.64 -5.49 -9.48
N LYS A 260 -1.75 -4.71 -8.85
CA LYS A 260 -0.91 -3.75 -9.55
C LYS A 260 0.30 -4.47 -10.11
N ARG A 261 0.52 -4.37 -11.42
CA ARG A 261 1.69 -4.95 -12.06
C ARG A 261 2.92 -4.07 -11.79
N ILE A 262 4.04 -4.70 -11.43
CA ILE A 262 5.35 -4.04 -11.41
C ILE A 262 5.83 -3.93 -12.85
N VAL A 263 6.08 -2.70 -13.28
CA VAL A 263 6.49 -2.41 -14.65
C VAL A 263 8.00 -2.50 -14.79
N LYS A 264 8.74 -1.81 -13.92
CA LYS A 264 10.20 -1.79 -13.95
C LYS A 264 10.76 -1.32 -12.61
N PHE A 265 11.94 -1.80 -12.28
CA PHE A 265 12.79 -1.26 -11.24
C PHE A 265 13.91 -0.41 -11.82
N TRP A 266 14.27 0.64 -11.10
CA TRP A 266 15.45 1.44 -11.41
C TRP A 266 16.38 1.49 -10.21
N PRO A 267 17.70 1.40 -10.44
CA PRO A 267 18.67 1.81 -9.43
C PRO A 267 18.53 3.30 -9.13
N ALA A 268 19.15 3.77 -8.05
CA ALA A 268 19.00 5.14 -7.57
C ALA A 268 19.37 6.20 -8.61
N GLU A 269 20.42 5.95 -9.40
CA GLU A 269 20.97 6.90 -10.38
C GLU A 269 20.16 6.96 -11.68
N ALA A 270 19.54 5.84 -12.07
CA ALA A 270 18.79 5.74 -13.32
C ALA A 270 17.27 5.89 -13.14
N ALA A 271 16.82 6.33 -11.96
CA ALA A 271 15.40 6.53 -11.71
C ALA A 271 14.85 7.62 -12.65
N PRO A 272 13.70 7.39 -13.31
CA PRO A 272 13.14 8.37 -14.23
C PRO A 272 12.73 9.60 -13.43
N THR A 273 13.48 10.70 -13.56
CA THR A 273 13.21 11.95 -12.86
C THR A 273 13.16 13.10 -13.86
N PRO A 274 12.08 13.90 -13.89
CA PRO A 274 12.06 15.11 -14.71
C PRO A 274 13.10 16.11 -14.20
N LYS A 275 13.58 17.01 -15.06
CA LYS A 275 14.62 18.01 -14.72
C LYS A 275 14.32 18.82 -13.45
N GLY A 276 13.05 19.19 -13.25
CA GLY A 276 12.57 19.93 -12.08
C GLY A 276 12.17 19.06 -10.88
N GLY A 277 12.33 17.74 -10.97
CA GLY A 277 11.80 16.77 -10.03
C GLY A 277 10.27 16.61 -10.11
N TYR A 278 9.75 15.61 -9.42
CA TYR A 278 8.32 15.33 -9.40
C TYR A 278 7.54 16.45 -8.71
N THR A 279 6.33 16.75 -9.18
CA THR A 279 5.52 17.80 -8.55
C THR A 279 5.24 17.46 -7.08
N ARG A 280 5.79 18.30 -6.18
CA ARG A 280 5.71 18.14 -4.72
C ARG A 280 6.38 16.88 -4.19
N ALA A 281 7.30 16.25 -4.92
CA ALA A 281 8.14 15.17 -4.42
C ALA A 281 9.60 15.40 -4.84
N PRO A 282 10.56 15.16 -3.93
CA PRO A 282 11.97 15.27 -4.26
C PRO A 282 12.35 14.17 -5.28
N PRO A 283 13.46 14.35 -6.02
CA PRO A 283 14.05 13.24 -6.77
C PRO A 283 14.43 12.11 -5.78
N PRO A 284 14.19 10.84 -6.14
CA PRO A 284 14.61 9.71 -5.33
C PRO A 284 16.13 9.65 -5.22
N LYS A 285 16.63 9.35 -4.02
CA LYS A 285 18.04 9.04 -3.76
C LYS A 285 18.30 7.54 -3.60
N CYS A 286 17.28 6.73 -3.89
CA CYS A 286 17.23 5.30 -3.63
C CYS A 286 16.58 4.60 -4.83
N PRO A 287 16.63 3.26 -4.90
CA PRO A 287 15.96 2.51 -5.95
C PRO A 287 14.48 2.90 -6.07
N SER A 288 13.96 2.87 -7.28
CA SER A 288 12.58 3.27 -7.57
C SER A 288 11.84 2.15 -8.28
N VAL A 289 10.52 2.08 -8.07
CA VAL A 289 9.64 1.10 -8.71
C VAL A 289 8.50 1.81 -9.44
N ALA A 290 8.24 1.42 -10.68
CA ALA A 290 7.02 1.81 -11.40
C ALA A 290 5.95 0.74 -11.24
N LEU A 291 4.76 1.17 -10.82
CA LEU A 291 3.56 0.35 -10.78
C LEU A 291 2.57 0.80 -11.84
N LEU A 292 1.93 -0.17 -12.49
CA LEU A 292 0.90 0.11 -13.48
C LEU A 292 -0.31 0.78 -12.82
N GLY A 293 -0.75 1.89 -13.41
CA GLY A 293 -1.91 2.67 -12.99
C GLY A 293 -1.64 3.62 -11.81
N SER A 294 -2.71 4.16 -11.26
CA SER A 294 -2.66 5.02 -10.09
C SER A 294 -2.54 4.23 -8.79
N VAL A 295 -1.94 4.81 -7.76
CA VAL A 295 -1.91 4.27 -6.39
C VAL A 295 -2.50 5.25 -5.38
N ALA A 296 -3.03 4.75 -4.27
CA ALA A 296 -3.59 5.54 -3.18
C ALA A 296 -2.65 6.65 -2.65
N GLY A 297 -3.25 7.78 -2.28
CA GLY A 297 -2.55 8.84 -1.54
C GLY A 297 -1.89 9.93 -2.40
N PRO A 298 -1.50 11.06 -1.76
CA PRO A 298 -0.71 12.11 -2.41
C PRO A 298 0.78 11.72 -2.55
N PRO A 299 1.59 12.50 -3.28
CA PRO A 299 3.06 12.41 -3.20
C PRO A 299 3.57 12.43 -1.75
N ARG A 300 4.73 11.82 -1.51
CA ARG A 300 5.41 11.58 -0.21
C ARG A 300 4.70 10.61 0.75
N ARG A 301 3.58 9.99 0.33
CA ARG A 301 2.82 9.07 1.17
C ARG A 301 3.54 7.71 1.29
N PRO A 302 3.76 7.17 2.50
CA PRO A 302 4.17 5.78 2.66
C PRO A 302 3.07 4.83 2.21
N LEU A 303 3.48 3.81 1.48
CA LEU A 303 2.67 2.74 0.93
C LEU A 303 3.35 1.41 1.28
N VAL A 304 2.56 0.39 1.59
CA VAL A 304 3.08 -0.96 1.78
C VAL A 304 2.70 -1.77 0.56
N LEU A 305 3.72 -2.29 -0.09
CA LEU A 305 3.63 -3.28 -1.15
C LEU A 305 3.57 -4.65 -0.48
N ARG A 306 2.67 -5.52 -0.91
CA ARG A 306 2.61 -6.90 -0.42
C ARG A 306 2.33 -7.86 -1.58
N ALA A 307 2.63 -9.13 -1.37
CA ALA A 307 2.21 -10.21 -2.24
C ALA A 307 0.69 -10.13 -2.54
N PRO A 308 0.25 -10.51 -3.74
CA PRO A 308 -1.14 -10.35 -4.17
C PRO A 308 -2.05 -11.32 -3.41
N ALA A 309 -3.14 -10.81 -2.82
CA ALA A 309 -4.11 -11.67 -2.13
C ALA A 309 -4.98 -12.47 -3.10
N LYS A 310 -5.18 -11.95 -4.32
CA LYS A 310 -6.03 -12.54 -5.36
C LYS A 310 -5.34 -12.39 -6.71
N PRO A 311 -4.23 -13.10 -6.94
CA PRO A 311 -3.47 -12.97 -8.17
C PRO A 311 -4.34 -13.30 -9.40
N PRO A 312 -4.10 -12.63 -10.54
CA PRO A 312 -4.73 -13.02 -11.80
C PRO A 312 -4.32 -14.45 -12.19
N ARG A 313 -5.14 -15.09 -13.04
CA ARG A 313 -4.90 -16.48 -13.47
C ARG A 313 -3.65 -16.62 -14.33
N TYR A 314 -3.28 -15.57 -15.06
CA TYR A 314 -2.10 -15.53 -15.91
C TYR A 314 -0.93 -14.86 -15.17
N ARG A 315 0.29 -15.30 -15.47
CA ARG A 315 1.52 -14.64 -15.09
C ARG A 315 2.05 -13.88 -16.30
N LEU A 316 2.54 -12.67 -16.08
CA LEU A 316 3.18 -11.87 -17.11
C LEU A 316 4.65 -11.72 -16.78
N GLU A 317 5.47 -11.62 -17.81
CA GLU A 317 6.89 -11.32 -17.69
C GLU A 317 7.11 -9.82 -17.48
N ALA A 318 8.36 -9.38 -17.47
CA ALA A 318 8.66 -7.95 -17.46
C ALA A 318 8.12 -7.30 -18.75
N PRO A 319 7.30 -6.23 -18.66
CA PRO A 319 6.78 -5.58 -19.85
C PRO A 319 7.90 -4.94 -20.67
N LYS A 320 7.84 -5.07 -22.00
CA LYS A 320 8.75 -4.37 -22.90
C LYS A 320 8.38 -2.89 -22.93
N LEU A 321 9.29 -2.06 -22.42
CA LEU A 321 9.13 -0.60 -22.39
C LEU A 321 9.78 0.03 -23.61
N SER A 322 9.10 1.03 -24.18
CA SER A 322 9.61 1.83 -25.30
C SER A 322 9.99 3.25 -24.87
N THR A 323 9.15 3.90 -24.07
CA THR A 323 9.40 5.29 -23.63
C THR A 323 8.67 5.62 -22.35
N ILE A 324 9.27 6.44 -21.49
CA ILE A 324 8.67 7.01 -20.29
C ILE A 324 8.66 8.53 -20.42
N MET A 325 7.49 9.12 -20.24
CA MET A 325 7.27 10.55 -20.36
C MET A 325 6.69 11.15 -19.09
N TYR A 326 7.07 12.40 -18.81
CA TYR A 326 6.47 13.22 -17.75
C TYR A 326 6.22 14.63 -18.27
N ALA A 327 4.95 15.04 -18.33
CA ALA A 327 4.54 16.39 -18.75
C ALA A 327 5.17 16.88 -20.08
N GLY A 328 5.45 15.96 -21.01
CA GLY A 328 6.08 16.24 -22.32
C GLY A 328 7.59 15.96 -22.39
N GLU A 329 8.26 15.78 -21.25
CA GLU A 329 9.67 15.41 -21.19
C GLU A 329 9.84 13.88 -21.30
N VAL A 330 10.76 13.41 -22.16
CA VAL A 330 11.16 12.00 -22.23
C VAL A 330 12.18 11.73 -21.12
N LEU A 331 11.83 10.84 -20.19
CA LEU A 331 12.67 10.49 -19.03
C LEU A 331 13.55 9.27 -19.28
N ALA A 332 13.07 8.33 -20.09
CA ALA A 332 13.80 7.14 -20.50
C ALA A 332 13.20 6.63 -21.81
N SER A 333 14.04 6.08 -22.68
CA SER A 333 13.71 5.42 -23.94
C SER A 333 14.44 4.08 -23.98
#